data_AF-A0A7T8QTL4-F1
#
_entry.id   AF-A0A7T8QTL4-F1
#
_cell.length_a   1.000
_cell.length_b   1.000
_cell.length_c   1.000
_cell.angle_alpha   90.00
_cell.angle_beta   90.00
_cell.angle_gamma   90.00
#
_symmetry.space_group_name_H-M   'P 1'
#
loop_
_entity.id
_entity.type
_entity.pdbx_description
1 polymer ?
#
loop_
_entity_poly.entity_id
_entity_poly.type
_entity_poly.pdbx_seq_one_letter_code
_entity_poly.pdbx_strand_id
1 'polypeptide(L)'
;VVNVIPSEDSHEEVWGLAYEISDEDWKDSVGPALDHREKGGYSRRTETFYYHQEDKKDSVQTMEVITYIGSISDPQYAGPDSLENMAKTISYSVGPSGPNKEYLFNLSESLKSTCGIEDPHVSELETAVRDILAKESS
;
A
#
# COMPACT_ATOMS: atom_id res chain seq x y z
N VAL A 1 -7.66 -0.67 1.58
CA VAL A 1 -6.67 -1.17 0.59
C VAL A 1 -6.20 0.03 -0.22
N VAL A 2 -4.89 0.21 -0.36
CA VAL A 2 -4.29 1.24 -1.23
C VAL A 2 -3.98 0.65 -2.62
N ASN A 3 -3.94 1.48 -3.65
CA ASN A 3 -3.52 1.09 -5.00
C ASN A 3 -2.41 2.03 -5.48
N VAL A 4 -1.45 1.48 -6.24
CA VAL A 4 -0.41 2.27 -6.89
C VAL A 4 -0.94 2.74 -8.24
N ILE A 5 -0.84 4.03 -8.52
CA ILE A 5 -1.32 4.64 -9.76
C ILE A 5 -0.11 5.07 -10.59
N PRO A 6 -0.09 4.84 -11.91
CA PRO A 6 0.97 5.36 -12.78
C PRO A 6 1.05 6.88 -12.71
N SER A 7 2.27 7.40 -12.62
CA SER A 7 2.55 8.83 -12.69
C SER A 7 3.44 9.16 -13.88
N GLU A 8 3.22 10.33 -14.47
CA GLU A 8 4.15 10.90 -15.46
C GLU A 8 5.28 11.70 -14.78
N ASP A 9 5.17 11.97 -13.47
CA ASP A 9 6.21 12.65 -12.71
C ASP A 9 7.26 11.64 -12.23
N SER A 10 8.49 11.80 -12.71
CA SER A 10 9.63 10.96 -12.33
C SER A 10 10.11 11.18 -10.89
N HIS A 11 9.59 12.19 -10.19
CA HIS A 11 9.86 12.45 -8.78
C HIS A 11 8.84 11.81 -7.84
N GLU A 12 7.77 11.20 -8.35
CA GLU A 12 6.83 10.46 -7.53
C GLU A 12 7.37 9.05 -7.23
N GLU A 13 7.35 8.69 -5.95
CA GLU A 13 7.92 7.45 -5.45
C GLU A 13 6.92 6.79 -4.48
N VAL A 14 6.94 5.45 -4.45
CA VAL A 14 6.20 4.67 -3.45
C VAL A 14 7.19 3.91 -2.59
N TRP A 15 7.12 4.14 -1.28
CA TRP A 15 7.96 3.46 -0.31
C TRP A 15 7.32 2.15 0.15
N GLY A 16 8.13 1.12 0.31
CA GLY A 16 7.66 -0.19 0.71
C GLY A 16 8.78 -1.16 1.03
N LEU A 17 8.42 -2.43 1.14
CA LEU A 17 9.34 -3.53 1.44
C LEU A 17 9.31 -4.55 0.31
N ALA A 18 10.49 -5.04 -0.04
CA ALA A 18 10.67 -6.21 -0.89
C ALA A 18 10.96 -7.43 0.00
N TYR A 19 10.21 -8.51 -0.21
CA TYR A 19 10.40 -9.77 0.51
C TYR A 19 11.03 -10.79 -0.42
N GLU A 20 12.18 -11.34 -0.04
CA GLU A 20 12.79 -12.48 -0.73
C GLU A 20 12.09 -13.77 -0.29
N ILE A 21 11.62 -14.53 -1.26
CA ILE A 21 10.92 -15.80 -1.06
C ILE A 21 11.64 -16.85 -1.90
N SER A 22 11.84 -18.04 -1.34
CA SER A 22 12.46 -19.13 -2.09
C SER A 22 11.60 -19.53 -3.30
N ASP A 23 12.24 -19.99 -4.39
CA ASP A 23 11.51 -20.44 -5.59
C ASP A 23 10.51 -21.56 -5.28
N GLU A 24 10.85 -22.44 -4.33
CA GLU A 24 9.99 -23.53 -3.85
C GLU A 24 8.74 -22.98 -3.15
N ASP A 25 8.92 -22.13 -2.14
CA ASP A 25 7.81 -21.53 -1.39
C ASP A 25 6.93 -20.65 -2.30
N TRP A 26 7.54 -19.90 -3.21
CA TRP A 26 6.84 -19.07 -4.17
C TRP A 26 5.92 -19.90 -5.05
N LYS A 27 6.44 -20.99 -5.63
CA LYS A 27 5.68 -21.84 -6.54
C LYS A 27 4.59 -22.64 -5.82
N ASP A 28 4.91 -23.19 -4.65
CA ASP A 28 4.07 -24.20 -4.01
C ASP A 28 3.07 -23.59 -3.02
N SER A 29 3.31 -22.39 -2.49
CA SER A 29 2.44 -21.79 -1.48
C SER A 29 2.18 -20.29 -1.65
N VAL A 30 3.22 -19.45 -1.63
CA VAL A 30 3.07 -17.99 -1.49
C VAL A 30 2.48 -17.38 -2.76
N GLY A 31 2.98 -17.74 -3.94
CA GLY A 31 2.47 -17.24 -5.22
C GLY A 31 0.97 -17.51 -5.41
N PRO A 32 0.51 -18.77 -5.31
CA PRO A 32 -0.93 -19.09 -5.40
C PRO A 32 -1.79 -18.42 -4.31
N ALA A 33 -1.29 -18.31 -3.08
CA ALA A 33 -2.01 -17.66 -2.00
C ALA A 33 -2.20 -16.16 -2.27
N LEU A 34 -1.16 -15.47 -2.76
CA LEU A 34 -1.23 -14.08 -3.17
C LEU A 34 -2.17 -13.90 -4.37
N ASP A 35 -2.10 -14.75 -5.40
CA ASP A 35 -3.04 -14.69 -6.54
C ASP A 35 -4.50 -14.79 -6.11
N HIS A 36 -4.81 -15.70 -5.19
CA HIS A 36 -6.16 -15.85 -4.68
C HIS A 36 -6.60 -14.64 -3.85
N ARG A 37 -5.69 -14.05 -3.07
CA ARG A 37 -5.98 -12.86 -2.26
C ARG A 37 -6.26 -11.65 -3.15
N GLU A 38 -5.48 -11.47 -4.21
CA GLU A 38 -5.50 -10.28 -5.08
C GLU A 38 -6.39 -10.43 -6.33
N LYS A 39 -7.18 -11.50 -6.44
CA LYS A 39 -8.12 -11.75 -7.56
C LYS A 39 -9.12 -10.63 -7.84
N GLY A 40 -9.28 -9.66 -6.93
CA GLY A 40 -10.19 -8.52 -7.04
C GLY A 40 -9.63 -7.37 -7.88
N GLY A 41 -9.26 -7.63 -9.14
CA GLY A 41 -8.87 -6.57 -10.08
C GLY A 41 -7.39 -6.19 -10.08
N TYR A 42 -6.56 -6.89 -9.30
CA TYR A 42 -5.12 -6.73 -9.31
C TYR A 42 -4.45 -7.72 -10.26
N SER A 43 -3.33 -7.30 -10.84
CA SER A 43 -2.51 -8.13 -11.71
C SER A 43 -1.06 -8.09 -11.26
N ARG A 44 -0.35 -9.21 -11.44
CA ARG A 44 1.10 -9.27 -11.20
C ARG A 44 1.82 -8.36 -12.19
N ARG A 45 2.77 -7.59 -11.69
CA ARG A 45 3.71 -6.81 -12.49
C ARG A 45 5.12 -7.02 -11.97
N THR A 46 6.08 -6.98 -12.88
CA THR A 46 7.49 -6.91 -12.52
C THR A 46 7.88 -5.45 -12.57
N GLU A 47 8.35 -4.92 -11.45
CA GLU A 47 8.74 -3.53 -11.30
C GLU A 47 10.18 -3.45 -10.78
N THR A 48 10.89 -2.38 -11.11
CA THR A 48 12.22 -2.11 -10.57
C THR A 48 12.10 -1.49 -9.17
N PHE A 49 12.65 -2.17 -8.17
CA PHE A 49 12.74 -1.70 -6.79
C PHE A 49 14.10 -1.07 -6.53
N TYR A 50 14.10 0.14 -5.98
CA TYR A 50 15.30 0.90 -5.63
C TYR A 50 15.54 0.81 -4.12
N TYR A 51 16.77 0.48 -3.72
CA TYR A 51 17.10 0.34 -2.30
C TYR A 51 18.53 0.80 -2.00
N HIS A 52 18.76 1.15 -0.74
CA HIS A 52 20.09 1.48 -0.22
C HIS A 52 20.60 0.31 0.60
N GLN A 53 21.82 -0.16 0.33
CA GLN A 53 22.49 -1.12 1.22
C GLN A 53 23.01 -0.38 2.45
N GLU A 54 22.89 -0.99 3.64
CA GLU A 54 23.34 -0.40 4.91
C GLU A 54 24.80 0.08 4.84
N ASP A 55 25.66 -0.69 4.17
CA ASP A 55 27.09 -0.42 4.04
C ASP A 55 27.46 0.54 2.88
N LYS A 56 26.50 0.91 2.03
CA LYS A 56 26.73 1.74 0.84
C LYS A 56 25.61 2.76 0.62
N LYS A 57 25.41 3.62 1.62
CA LYS A 57 24.38 4.68 1.59
C LYS A 57 24.48 5.63 0.40
N ASP A 58 25.67 5.79 -0.19
CA ASP A 58 25.89 6.70 -1.32
C ASP A 58 25.57 6.06 -2.69
N SER A 59 25.19 4.78 -2.74
CA SER A 59 24.82 4.10 -3.99
C SER A 59 23.43 3.49 -3.91
N VAL A 60 22.54 3.94 -4.80
CA VAL A 60 21.25 3.29 -5.03
C VAL A 60 21.50 1.98 -5.79
N GLN A 61 20.94 0.89 -5.28
CA GLN A 61 20.91 -0.41 -5.93
C GLN A 61 19.50 -0.68 -6.47
N THR A 62 19.42 -1.55 -7.47
CA THR A 62 18.14 -1.94 -8.06
C THR A 62 17.97 -3.46 -8.09
N MET A 63 16.72 -3.90 -8.02
CA MET A 63 16.35 -5.29 -8.27
C MET A 63 14.94 -5.37 -8.84
N GLU A 64 14.63 -6.43 -9.57
CA GLU A 64 13.27 -6.67 -10.06
C GLU A 64 12.44 -7.34 -8.96
N VAL A 65 11.23 -6.84 -8.74
CA VAL A 65 10.29 -7.38 -7.75
C VAL A 65 8.92 -7.62 -8.38
N ILE A 66 8.18 -8.57 -7.82
CA ILE A 66 6.79 -8.80 -8.21
C ILE A 66 5.87 -7.95 -7.33
N THR A 67 5.06 -7.11 -7.97
CA THR A 67 4.02 -6.30 -7.33
C THR A 67 2.64 -6.74 -7.82
N TYR A 68 1.61 -6.46 -7.02
CA TYR A 68 0.21 -6.62 -7.43
C TYR A 68 -0.40 -5.23 -7.53
N ILE A 69 -0.75 -4.82 -8.74
CA ILE A 69 -1.28 -3.47 -9.02
C ILE A 69 -2.70 -3.60 -9.56
N GLY A 70 -3.62 -2.85 -8.96
CA GLY A 70 -5.03 -2.78 -9.34
C GLY A 70 -5.20 -1.97 -10.61
N SER A 71 -5.95 -2.51 -11.58
CA SER A 71 -6.23 -1.77 -12.81
C SER A 71 -7.20 -0.61 -12.54
N ILE A 72 -6.87 0.59 -13.03
CA ILE A 72 -7.80 1.74 -12.98
C ILE A 72 -9.04 1.56 -13.87
N SER A 73 -9.04 0.54 -14.73
CA SER A 73 -10.22 0.14 -15.52
C SER A 73 -11.07 -0.93 -14.84
N ASP A 74 -10.66 -1.46 -13.69
CA ASP A 74 -11.42 -2.47 -12.96
C ASP A 74 -12.69 -1.85 -12.35
N PRO A 75 -13.86 -2.53 -12.37
CA PRO A 75 -15.08 -2.03 -11.74
C PRO A 75 -14.95 -1.77 -10.23
N GLN A 76 -13.97 -2.36 -9.55
CA GLN A 76 -13.71 -2.13 -8.12
C GLN A 76 -12.83 -0.91 -7.86
N TYR A 77 -12.25 -0.30 -8.90
CA TYR A 77 -11.52 0.95 -8.74
C TYR A 77 -12.51 2.09 -8.48
N ALA A 78 -12.53 2.59 -7.24
CA ALA A 78 -13.41 3.67 -6.82
C ALA A 78 -13.05 5.04 -7.44
N GLY A 79 -11.84 5.15 -8.02
CA GLY A 79 -11.34 6.41 -8.56
C GLY A 79 -10.76 7.34 -7.49
N PRO A 80 -10.23 8.51 -7.93
CA PRO A 80 -9.87 9.57 -7.01
C PRO A 80 -11.12 10.13 -6.33
N ASP A 81 -11.01 10.45 -5.05
CA ASP A 81 -12.06 11.07 -4.27
C ASP A 81 -11.44 12.13 -3.33
N SER A 82 -12.29 12.96 -2.74
CA SER A 82 -11.86 13.94 -1.74
C SER A 82 -11.34 13.23 -0.48
N LEU A 83 -10.35 13.85 0.18
CA LEU A 83 -9.82 13.38 1.47
C LEU A 83 -10.94 13.12 2.49
N GLU A 84 -11.95 14.01 2.53
CA GLU A 84 -13.09 13.90 3.44
C GLU A 84 -13.94 12.65 3.17
N ASN A 85 -14.28 12.36 1.92
CA ASN A 85 -15.08 11.19 1.57
C ASN A 85 -14.30 9.88 1.78
N MET A 86 -13.01 9.87 1.44
CA MET A 86 -12.13 8.73 1.71
C MET A 86 -12.05 8.46 3.21
N ALA A 87 -11.80 9.49 4.03
CA ALA A 87 -11.73 9.37 5.47
C ALA A 87 -13.05 8.87 6.09
N LYS A 88 -14.21 9.38 5.63
CA LYS A 88 -15.53 8.86 6.05
C LYS A 88 -15.68 7.39 5.70
N THR A 89 -15.38 7.02 4.46
CA THR A 89 -15.48 5.63 4.00
C THR A 89 -14.61 4.71 4.84
N ILE A 90 -13.36 5.09 5.09
CA ILE A 90 -12.40 4.31 5.89
C ILE A 90 -12.86 4.18 7.35
N SER A 91 -13.44 5.25 7.92
CA SER A 91 -13.87 5.27 9.33
C SER A 91 -14.94 4.22 9.65
N TYR A 92 -15.84 3.94 8.69
CA TYR A 92 -17.00 3.07 8.90
C TYR A 92 -16.93 1.71 8.18
N SER A 93 -16.05 1.56 7.19
CA SER A 93 -15.97 0.34 6.39
C SER A 93 -15.32 -0.81 7.18
N VAL A 94 -15.92 -2.00 7.10
CA VAL A 94 -15.41 -3.24 7.69
C VAL A 94 -15.45 -4.34 6.64
N GLY A 95 -14.30 -4.94 6.35
CA GLY A 95 -14.18 -6.06 5.43
C GLY A 95 -14.03 -7.39 6.16
N PRO A 96 -13.90 -8.50 5.41
CA PRO A 96 -13.62 -9.83 5.98
C PRO A 96 -12.35 -9.87 6.85
N SER A 97 -11.39 -8.99 6.56
CA SER A 97 -10.12 -8.87 7.28
C SER A 97 -10.16 -7.90 8.48
N GLY A 98 -11.32 -7.32 8.79
CA GLY A 98 -11.50 -6.36 9.88
C GLY A 98 -11.76 -4.91 9.43
N PRO A 99 -11.73 -3.95 10.38
CA PRO A 99 -12.02 -2.54 10.11
C PRO A 99 -10.98 -1.89 9.19
N ASN A 100 -11.44 -1.10 8.22
CA ASN A 100 -10.55 -0.43 7.25
C ASN A 100 -9.65 0.64 7.91
N LYS A 101 -10.12 1.25 9.01
CA LYS A 101 -9.31 2.18 9.82
C LYS A 101 -8.07 1.52 10.43
N GLU A 102 -8.16 0.26 10.86
CA GLU A 102 -7.00 -0.47 11.41
C GLU A 102 -5.96 -0.72 10.33
N TYR A 103 -6.41 -1.07 9.12
CA TYR A 103 -5.53 -1.17 7.96
C TYR A 103 -4.76 0.14 7.70
N LEU A 104 -5.45 1.29 7.69
CA LEU A 104 -4.81 2.59 7.48
C LEU A 104 -3.78 2.91 8.57
N PHE A 105 -4.13 2.70 9.85
CA PHE A 105 -3.23 2.99 10.97
C PHE A 105 -1.99 2.10 10.96
N ASN A 106 -2.17 0.81 10.71
CA ASN A 106 -1.04 -0.13 10.60
C ASN A 106 -0.13 0.21 9.41
N LEU A 107 -0.70 0.66 8.28
CA LEU A 107 0.07 1.12 7.13
C LEU A 107 0.91 2.35 7.49
N SER A 108 0.28 3.39 8.07
CA SER A 108 0.97 4.61 8.49
C SER A 108 2.11 4.31 9.46
N GLU A 109 1.84 3.47 10.48
CA GLU A 109 2.86 3.05 11.45
C GLU A 109 4.01 2.28 10.79
N SER A 110 3.71 1.38 9.85
CA SER A 110 4.73 0.59 9.14
C SER A 110 5.64 1.48 8.28
N LEU A 111 5.06 2.44 7.54
CA LEU A 111 5.84 3.39 6.75
C LEU A 111 6.77 4.22 7.64
N LYS A 112 6.26 4.72 8.77
CA LYS A 112 7.04 5.53 9.71
C LYS A 112 8.13 4.74 10.41
N SER A 113 7.79 3.59 10.98
CA SER A 113 8.70 2.81 11.84
C SER A 113 9.66 1.93 11.07
N THR A 114 9.25 1.40 9.92
CA THR A 114 10.03 0.42 9.15
C THR A 114 10.74 1.08 7.98
N CYS A 115 10.04 1.93 7.22
CA CYS A 115 10.66 2.63 6.08
C CYS A 115 11.32 3.95 6.51
N GLY A 116 11.01 4.48 7.69
CA GLY A 116 11.51 5.79 8.14
C GLY A 116 10.89 6.96 7.36
N ILE A 117 9.73 6.75 6.74
CA ILE A 117 9.08 7.72 5.85
C ILE A 117 7.70 8.06 6.37
N GLU A 118 7.37 9.34 6.27
CA GLU A 118 6.02 9.84 6.47
C GLU A 118 5.42 10.19 5.11
N ASP A 119 4.57 9.30 4.59
CA ASP A 119 3.83 9.55 3.35
C ASP A 119 2.77 10.64 3.61
N PRO A 120 2.80 11.79 2.89
CA PRO A 120 1.87 12.89 3.14
C PRO A 120 0.41 12.47 2.98
N HIS A 121 0.08 11.71 1.93
CA HIS A 121 -1.29 11.32 1.64
C HIS A 121 -1.84 10.36 2.70
N VAL A 122 -1.05 9.35 3.09
CA VAL A 122 -1.42 8.40 4.15
C VAL A 122 -1.59 9.12 5.49
N SER A 123 -0.71 10.09 5.80
CA SER A 123 -0.73 10.82 7.07
C SER A 123 -1.91 11.80 7.18
N GLU A 124 -2.25 12.48 6.07
CA GLU A 124 -3.44 13.31 5.97
C GLU A 124 -4.72 12.48 6.14
N LEU A 125 -4.81 11.32 5.50
CA LEU A 125 -5.93 10.39 5.65
C LEU A 125 -6.05 9.87 7.08
N GLU A 126 -4.94 9.46 7.69
CA GLU A 126 -4.91 9.00 9.08
C GLU A 126 -5.47 10.08 10.01
N THR A 127 -4.99 11.32 9.87
CA THR A 127 -5.43 12.45 10.68
C THR A 127 -6.94 12.70 10.52
N ALA A 128 -7.42 12.74 9.28
CA ALA A 128 -8.84 12.95 8.99
C ALA A 128 -9.74 11.84 9.58
N VAL A 129 -9.31 10.58 9.53
CA VAL A 129 -10.04 9.46 10.15
C VAL A 129 -10.06 9.59 11.67
N ARG A 130 -8.94 9.95 12.30
CA ARG A 130 -8.87 10.16 13.76
C ARG A 130 -9.79 11.29 14.22
N ASP A 131 -9.84 12.39 13.48
CA ASP A 131 -10.72 13.52 13.78
C ASP A 131 -12.21 13.16 13.72
N ILE A 132 -12.61 12.33 12.74
CA ILE A 132 -13.99 11.83 12.64
C ILE A 132 -14.32 11.00 13.88
N LEU A 133 -13.48 10.04 14.25
CA LEU A 133 -13.72 9.15 15.39
C LEU A 133 -13.73 9.89 16.73
N ALA A 134 -12.91 10.94 16.88
CA ALA A 134 -12.88 11.78 18.08
C ALA A 134 -14.18 12.59 18.26
N LYS A 135 -14.72 13.13 17.16
CA LYS A 135 -15.99 13.88 17.17
C LYS A 135 -17.19 13.00 17.54
N GLU A 136 -17.15 11.71 17.20
CA GLU A 136 -18.22 10.76 17.56
C GLU A 136 -18.15 10.26 19.00
N SER A 137 -16.98 10.37 19.63
CA SER A 137 -16.75 9.97 21.02
C SER A 137 -17.05 11.11 22.01
N SER A 138 -17.43 12.29 21.52
CA SER A 138 -17.76 13.50 22.30
C SER A 138 -19.28 13.70 22.41
#